data_AF-A0A7W6WKW0-F1
#
_entry.id   AF-A0A7W6WKW0-F1
#
_cell.length_a   1.000
_cell.length_b   1.000
_cell.length_c   1.000
_cell.angle_alpha   90.00
_cell.angle_beta   90.00
_cell.angle_gamma   90.00
#
_symmetry.space_group_name_H-M   'P 1'
#
loop_
_entity.id
_entity.type
_entity.pdbx_description
1 polymer ?
#
loop_
_entity_poly.entity_id
_entity_poly.type
_entity_poly.pdbx_seq_one_letter_code
_entity_poly.pdbx_strand_id
1 'polypeptide(L)'
;MTDARATRASEPAPAEAASTDKAADDGTPGTTDDTTDDTTDDTRATARPDSAACVAVRARLAGTNINPETLLATDYLNHFNEIIMMLEMVPDMPDLVEDCKEWQPKSYTDHFADSAFRDKALAIEAFALCPPRYRVPFDETIAQMNMLALATVERMEAALAAGETEAVAMQARSASQALQRLMDMAGAIIHGAQTTLDQSEIDAILGS
;
A
#
# COMPACT_ATOMS: atom_id res chain seq x y z
N MET A 1 -42.05 19.88 35.96
CA MET A 1 -40.77 19.35 36.49
C MET A 1 -39.73 19.73 35.46
N THR A 2 -39.19 20.96 35.39
CA THR A 2 -38.37 21.71 36.40
C THR A 2 -37.21 20.80 36.84
N ASP A 3 -35.91 21.01 36.60
CA ASP A 3 -34.97 22.13 36.35
C ASP A 3 -33.82 21.55 35.48
N ALA A 4 -33.07 22.20 34.57
CA ALA A 4 -32.22 23.40 34.65
C ALA A 4 -31.08 23.36 35.69
N ARG A 5 -29.86 22.91 35.31
CA ARG A 5 -28.61 23.66 35.60
C ARG A 5 -27.33 23.05 35.01
N ALA A 6 -26.62 23.89 34.27
CA ALA A 6 -25.20 23.77 33.95
C ALA A 6 -24.32 24.27 35.11
N THR A 7 -23.15 23.64 35.30
CA THR A 7 -21.97 24.21 35.99
C THR A 7 -20.75 23.41 35.50
N ARG A 8 -20.01 23.84 34.48
CA ARG A 8 -18.89 24.82 34.46
C ARG A 8 -17.63 24.33 35.16
N ALA A 9 -16.62 24.09 34.32
CA ALA A 9 -15.16 24.26 34.45
C ALA A 9 -14.51 24.25 35.83
N SER A 10 -13.46 23.44 35.97
CA SER A 10 -12.40 23.68 36.94
C SER A 10 -11.06 23.22 36.37
N GLU A 11 -10.36 24.15 35.73
CA GLU A 11 -8.90 24.14 35.62
C GLU A 11 -8.44 25.44 36.29
N PRO A 12 -7.42 25.38 37.16
CA PRO A 12 -6.21 26.14 36.83
C PRO A 12 -4.89 25.45 37.26
N ALA A 13 -3.85 25.63 36.44
CA ALA A 13 -2.42 25.64 36.80
C ALA A 13 -2.10 26.87 37.73
N PRO A 14 -0.89 27.13 38.32
CA PRO A 14 0.47 26.87 37.78
C PRO A 14 1.61 26.71 38.84
N ALA A 15 2.87 26.92 38.38
CA ALA A 15 4.14 27.27 39.08
C ALA A 15 4.98 26.10 39.64
N GLU A 16 6.32 26.06 39.64
CA GLU A 16 7.45 26.94 39.23
C GLU A 16 8.73 26.03 39.28
N ALA A 17 9.66 26.08 38.32
CA ALA A 17 10.95 26.79 38.28
C ALA A 17 12.12 26.28 39.17
N ALA A 18 13.28 26.06 38.51
CA ALA A 18 14.72 26.09 38.95
C ALA A 18 15.49 24.95 38.24
N SER A 19 16.44 25.11 37.30
CA SER A 19 17.60 26.01 37.08
C SER A 19 18.76 25.82 38.06
N THR A 20 19.88 25.26 37.55
CA THR A 20 21.31 25.49 37.85
C THR A 20 22.10 24.57 36.89
N ASP A 21 22.73 25.05 35.82
CA ASP A 21 24.05 25.71 35.73
C ASP A 21 25.25 24.81 36.11
N LYS A 22 26.14 24.52 35.15
CA LYS A 22 27.60 24.81 35.28
C LYS A 22 28.39 24.56 33.97
N ALA A 23 29.02 25.63 33.51
CA ALA A 23 30.18 25.79 32.60
C ALA A 23 31.42 24.96 33.05
N ALA A 24 32.57 24.79 32.39
CA ALA A 24 33.23 25.13 31.12
C ALA A 24 34.63 24.44 31.17
N ASP A 25 35.48 24.70 30.15
CA ASP A 25 36.96 24.64 30.15
C ASP A 25 37.62 23.28 29.79
N ASP A 26 38.70 23.15 29.01
CA ASP A 26 39.63 24.08 28.34
C ASP A 26 40.41 23.31 27.22
N GLY A 27 41.20 24.02 26.39
CA GLY A 27 41.95 23.56 25.20
C GLY A 27 43.02 22.46 25.41
N THR A 28 43.69 21.93 24.38
CA THR A 28 44.60 22.59 23.41
C THR A 28 45.02 21.57 22.31
N PRO A 29 45.51 21.98 21.11
CA PRO A 29 45.57 21.13 19.92
C PRO A 29 46.94 20.47 19.67
N GLY A 30 46.94 19.39 18.88
CA GLY A 30 48.13 18.70 18.36
C GLY A 30 48.12 18.62 16.84
N THR A 31 49.29 18.84 16.24
CA THR A 31 49.59 19.12 14.83
C THR A 31 50.01 17.86 14.07
N THR A 32 49.48 17.71 12.83
CA THR A 32 49.96 17.00 11.60
C THR A 32 50.58 15.60 11.69
N ASP A 33 50.09 14.64 10.89
CA ASP A 33 50.70 14.39 9.57
C ASP A 33 49.81 13.55 8.62
N ASP A 34 50.03 13.84 7.34
CA ASP A 34 49.76 13.12 6.11
C ASP A 34 49.31 11.63 6.16
N THR A 35 48.21 11.32 5.48
CA THR A 35 48.16 10.25 4.46
C THR A 35 46.87 10.42 3.67
N THR A 36 47.03 10.71 2.38
CA THR A 36 45.98 10.57 1.38
C THR A 36 45.97 9.09 0.96
N ASP A 37 44.88 8.36 1.19
CA ASP A 37 44.55 7.26 0.29
C ASP A 37 43.03 7.13 0.15
N ASP A 38 42.69 6.95 -1.12
CA ASP A 38 41.40 6.83 -1.75
C ASP A 38 40.76 5.47 -1.41
N THR A 39 39.51 5.29 -1.86
CA THR A 39 38.82 4.00 -2.04
C THR A 39 37.67 3.76 -1.06
N THR A 40 36.54 4.37 -1.44
CA THR A 40 35.18 3.80 -1.43
C THR A 40 34.68 3.16 -0.13
N ASP A 41 33.85 3.95 0.54
CA ASP A 41 32.66 3.50 1.27
C ASP A 41 31.75 2.66 0.34
N ASP A 42 32.10 1.39 0.15
CA ASP A 42 31.15 0.37 -0.29
C ASP A 42 30.34 -0.04 0.94
N THR A 43 29.38 0.80 1.31
CA THR A 43 28.22 0.38 2.09
C THR A 43 27.40 -0.58 1.21
N ARG A 44 27.96 -1.77 0.95
CA ARG A 44 27.21 -2.93 0.51
C ARG A 44 26.31 -3.29 1.66
N ALA A 45 25.06 -2.84 1.58
CA ALA A 45 23.98 -3.28 2.44
C ALA A 45 24.06 -4.80 2.58
N THR A 46 24.57 -5.25 3.72
CA THR A 46 24.72 -6.66 4.03
C THR A 46 23.31 -7.19 4.21
N ALA A 47 22.78 -7.79 3.14
CA ALA A 47 21.53 -8.52 3.19
C ALA A 47 21.64 -9.52 4.34
N ARG A 48 20.86 -9.29 5.41
CA ARG A 48 20.75 -10.27 6.50
C ARG A 48 20.44 -11.61 5.86
N PRO A 49 21.12 -12.70 6.25
CA PRO A 49 20.81 -14.01 5.71
C PRO A 49 19.31 -14.27 5.91
N ASP A 50 18.65 -14.73 4.84
CA ASP A 50 17.26 -15.15 4.90
C ASP A 50 17.08 -16.07 6.11
N SER A 51 16.05 -15.80 6.92
CA SER A 51 15.75 -16.66 8.07
C SER A 51 15.59 -18.11 7.58
N ALA A 52 15.93 -19.09 8.41
CA ALA A 52 15.78 -20.51 8.04
C ALA A 52 14.36 -20.85 7.56
N ALA A 53 13.35 -20.13 8.09
CA ALA A 53 11.96 -20.21 7.64
C ALA A 53 11.78 -19.73 6.19
N CYS A 54 12.39 -18.59 5.81
CA CYS A 54 12.33 -18.05 4.45
C CYS A 54 12.96 -19.03 3.42
N VAL A 55 14.10 -19.63 3.76
CA VAL A 55 14.76 -20.64 2.92
C VAL A 55 13.87 -21.88 2.74
N ALA A 56 13.29 -22.38 3.85
CA ALA A 56 12.41 -23.55 3.83
C ALA A 56 11.14 -23.32 3.00
N VAL A 57 10.54 -22.14 3.08
CA VAL A 57 9.38 -21.76 2.27
C VAL A 57 9.75 -21.68 0.79
N ARG A 58 10.85 -21.00 0.44
CA ARG A 58 11.30 -20.86 -0.96
C ARG A 58 11.52 -22.20 -1.66
N ALA A 59 12.04 -23.20 -0.95
CA ALA A 59 12.23 -24.55 -1.49
C ALA A 59 10.90 -25.22 -1.91
N ARG A 60 9.77 -24.82 -1.31
CA ARG A 60 8.42 -25.36 -1.60
C ARG A 60 7.69 -24.62 -2.72
N LEU A 61 8.19 -23.46 -3.17
CA LEU A 61 7.53 -22.63 -4.19
C LEU A 61 7.72 -23.16 -5.63
N ALA A 62 8.60 -24.14 -5.83
CA ALA A 62 8.88 -24.70 -7.15
C ALA A 62 7.61 -25.26 -7.80
N GLY A 63 7.27 -24.73 -8.99
CA GLY A 63 6.08 -25.15 -9.74
C GLY A 63 4.76 -24.51 -9.30
N THR A 64 4.81 -23.50 -8.44
CA THR A 64 3.65 -22.70 -8.01
C THR A 64 3.61 -21.34 -8.72
N ASN A 65 2.47 -20.64 -8.66
CA ASN A 65 2.34 -19.25 -9.13
C ASN A 65 2.84 -18.20 -8.11
N ILE A 66 3.63 -18.63 -7.12
CA ILE A 66 4.22 -17.75 -6.11
C ILE A 66 5.64 -17.42 -6.55
N ASN A 67 5.94 -16.13 -6.70
CA ASN A 67 7.26 -15.69 -7.10
C ASN A 67 8.28 -16.00 -5.99
N PRO A 68 9.36 -16.74 -6.29
CA PRO A 68 10.29 -17.20 -5.28
C PRO A 68 11.18 -16.10 -4.72
N GLU A 69 11.29 -14.94 -5.38
CA GLU A 69 12.04 -13.77 -4.93
C GLU A 69 11.23 -12.92 -3.96
N THR A 70 10.02 -12.55 -4.39
CA THR A 70 9.13 -11.59 -3.69
C THR A 70 8.22 -12.26 -2.68
N LEU A 71 7.97 -13.58 -2.83
CA LEU A 71 7.02 -14.36 -2.03
C LEU A 71 5.56 -13.91 -2.21
N LEU A 72 5.26 -13.24 -3.33
CA LEU A 72 3.92 -12.82 -3.73
C LEU A 72 3.38 -13.72 -4.84
N ALA A 73 2.05 -13.84 -4.92
CA ALA A 73 1.37 -14.68 -5.90
C ALA A 73 0.53 -13.83 -6.84
N THR A 74 0.66 -14.07 -8.14
CA THR A 74 -0.08 -13.32 -9.19
C THR A 74 -1.58 -13.55 -9.11
N ASP A 75 -2.01 -14.72 -8.64
CA ASP A 75 -3.43 -15.08 -8.49
C ASP A 75 -4.24 -14.08 -7.64
N TYR A 76 -3.59 -13.32 -6.73
CA TYR A 76 -4.28 -12.30 -5.94
C TYR A 76 -4.93 -11.21 -6.80
N LEU A 77 -4.29 -10.84 -7.92
CA LEU A 77 -4.78 -9.76 -8.78
C LEU A 77 -6.08 -10.13 -9.52
N ASN A 78 -6.43 -11.42 -9.57
CA ASN A 78 -7.68 -11.87 -10.18
C ASN A 78 -8.92 -11.25 -9.53
N HIS A 79 -8.86 -10.91 -8.24
CA HIS A 79 -9.95 -10.22 -7.56
C HIS A 79 -10.23 -8.81 -8.13
N PHE A 80 -9.21 -8.14 -8.66
CA PHE A 80 -9.37 -6.82 -9.29
C PHE A 80 -9.84 -6.93 -10.75
N ASN A 81 -9.55 -8.03 -11.44
CA ASN A 81 -10.12 -8.28 -12.76
C ASN A 81 -11.65 -8.28 -12.72
N GLU A 82 -12.25 -8.76 -11.63
CA GLU A 82 -13.72 -8.78 -11.46
C GLU A 82 -14.32 -7.37 -11.53
N ILE A 83 -13.81 -6.42 -10.74
CA ILE A 83 -14.31 -5.04 -10.75
C ILE A 83 -13.96 -4.30 -12.04
N ILE A 84 -12.78 -4.55 -12.62
CA ILE A 84 -12.39 -3.94 -13.90
C ILE A 84 -13.35 -4.37 -15.02
N MET A 85 -13.66 -5.65 -15.13
CA MET A 85 -14.63 -6.14 -16.12
C MET A 85 -16.01 -5.51 -15.94
N MET A 86 -16.49 -5.35 -14.70
CA MET A 86 -17.77 -4.68 -14.47
C MET A 86 -17.72 -3.21 -14.88
N LEU A 87 -16.66 -2.48 -14.53
CA LEU A 87 -16.47 -1.08 -14.92
C LEU A 87 -16.39 -0.90 -16.45
N GLU A 88 -15.83 -1.87 -17.18
CA GLU A 88 -15.78 -1.84 -18.65
C GLU A 88 -17.16 -1.98 -19.30
N MET A 89 -18.11 -2.65 -18.64
CA MET A 89 -19.46 -2.88 -19.14
C MET A 89 -20.45 -1.77 -18.76
N VAL A 90 -20.21 -1.05 -17.65
CA VAL A 90 -21.07 0.03 -17.16
C VAL A 90 -21.43 1.09 -18.23
N PRO A 91 -20.54 1.53 -19.14
CA PRO A 91 -20.89 2.49 -20.17
C PRO A 91 -22.05 2.07 -21.08
N ASP A 92 -22.16 0.78 -21.38
CA ASP A 92 -23.24 0.22 -22.22
C ASP A 92 -24.44 -0.24 -21.36
N MET A 93 -24.19 -0.58 -20.09
CA MET A 93 -25.20 -1.05 -19.14
C MET A 93 -25.03 -0.38 -17.76
N PRO A 94 -25.56 0.84 -17.57
CA PRO A 94 -25.39 1.60 -16.33
C PRO A 94 -25.97 0.92 -15.08
N ASP A 95 -26.93 0.01 -15.24
CA ASP A 95 -27.52 -0.75 -14.13
C ASP A 95 -26.49 -1.67 -13.43
N LEU A 96 -25.37 -2.02 -14.09
CA LEU A 96 -24.27 -2.79 -13.49
C LEU A 96 -23.52 -2.04 -12.39
N VAL A 97 -23.79 -0.75 -12.17
CA VAL A 97 -23.28 -0.01 -11.02
C VAL A 97 -23.72 -0.68 -9.71
N GLU A 98 -24.91 -1.29 -9.65
CA GLU A 98 -25.36 -2.02 -8.46
C GLU A 98 -24.49 -3.26 -8.19
N ASP A 99 -24.12 -4.02 -9.23
CA ASP A 99 -23.21 -5.16 -9.09
C ASP A 99 -21.80 -4.71 -8.66
N CYS A 100 -21.34 -3.54 -9.15
CA CYS A 100 -20.07 -2.96 -8.71
C CYS A 100 -20.06 -2.63 -7.21
N LYS A 101 -21.21 -2.31 -6.61
CA LYS A 101 -21.35 -2.04 -5.15
C LYS A 101 -21.22 -3.30 -4.30
N GLU A 102 -21.54 -4.46 -4.86
CA GLU A 102 -21.38 -5.74 -4.18
C GLU A 102 -19.90 -6.17 -4.11
N TRP A 103 -19.06 -5.66 -5.01
CA TRP A 103 -17.62 -5.86 -4.94
C TRP A 103 -17.05 -5.17 -3.70
N GLN A 104 -16.23 -5.91 -2.95
CA GLN A 104 -15.59 -5.42 -1.73
C GLN A 104 -14.11 -5.81 -1.74
N PRO A 105 -13.21 -4.90 -1.32
CA PRO A 105 -11.81 -5.21 -1.16
C PRO A 105 -11.58 -6.44 -0.30
N LYS A 106 -10.69 -7.33 -0.75
CA LYS A 106 -10.19 -8.45 0.05
C LYS A 106 -8.72 -8.31 0.36
N SER A 107 -8.33 -8.57 1.61
CA SER A 107 -6.92 -8.68 1.96
C SER A 107 -6.29 -9.86 1.21
N TYR A 108 -4.97 -9.82 1.01
CA TYR A 108 -4.24 -10.92 0.38
C TYR A 108 -4.53 -12.26 1.06
N THR A 109 -4.50 -12.29 2.40
CA THR A 109 -4.74 -13.51 3.16
C THR A 109 -6.17 -14.00 3.05
N ASP A 110 -7.16 -13.10 3.08
CA ASP A 110 -8.58 -13.47 2.98
C ASP A 110 -8.92 -13.96 1.58
N HIS A 111 -8.39 -13.30 0.54
CA HIS A 111 -8.53 -13.73 -0.84
C HIS A 111 -8.07 -15.19 -1.02
N PHE A 112 -6.88 -15.53 -0.52
CA PHE A 112 -6.39 -16.90 -0.64
C PHE A 112 -7.13 -17.88 0.26
N ALA A 113 -7.56 -17.48 1.46
CA ALA A 113 -8.35 -18.36 2.33
C ALA A 113 -9.64 -18.83 1.62
N ASP A 114 -10.32 -17.91 0.96
CA ASP A 114 -11.58 -18.13 0.24
C ASP A 114 -11.41 -18.78 -1.14
N SER A 115 -10.24 -18.64 -1.78
CA SER A 115 -10.08 -19.05 -3.18
C SER A 115 -9.91 -20.57 -3.37
N ALA A 116 -10.11 -21.00 -4.63
CA ALA A 116 -9.81 -22.35 -5.09
C ALA A 116 -8.33 -22.53 -5.50
N PHE A 117 -7.47 -21.55 -5.21
CA PHE A 117 -6.05 -21.62 -5.55
C PHE A 117 -5.40 -22.81 -4.84
N ARG A 118 -4.73 -23.67 -5.61
CA ARG A 118 -4.16 -24.94 -5.11
C ARG A 118 -3.21 -24.73 -3.94
N ASP A 119 -2.34 -23.74 -4.06
CA ASP A 119 -1.25 -23.49 -3.11
C ASP A 119 -1.59 -22.36 -2.12
N LYS A 120 -2.87 -22.12 -1.83
CA LYS A 120 -3.33 -21.00 -0.99
C LYS A 120 -2.70 -20.91 0.40
N ALA A 121 -2.53 -22.05 1.07
CA ALA A 121 -1.89 -22.08 2.38
C ALA A 121 -0.40 -21.67 2.28
N LEU A 122 0.28 -22.10 1.23
CA LEU A 122 1.67 -21.74 0.96
C LEU A 122 1.81 -20.27 0.56
N ALA A 123 0.86 -19.71 -0.20
CA ALA A 123 0.82 -18.28 -0.53
C ALA A 123 0.70 -17.42 0.74
N ILE A 124 -0.22 -17.77 1.65
CA ILE A 124 -0.39 -17.08 2.93
C ILE A 124 0.86 -17.17 3.79
N GLU A 125 1.48 -18.35 3.86
CA GLU A 125 2.74 -18.58 4.60
C GLU A 125 3.89 -17.75 4.02
N ALA A 126 4.06 -17.77 2.69
CA ALA A 126 5.12 -17.04 1.99
C ALA A 126 4.96 -15.53 2.13
N PHE A 127 3.73 -15.04 2.07
CA PHE A 127 3.40 -13.64 2.23
C PHE A 127 3.84 -13.05 3.58
N ALA A 128 3.71 -13.82 4.66
CA ALA A 128 4.17 -13.40 5.99
C ALA A 128 5.69 -13.21 6.07
N LEU A 129 6.44 -13.79 5.13
CA LEU A 129 7.90 -13.68 5.01
C LEU A 129 8.33 -12.74 3.89
N CYS A 130 7.38 -12.10 3.18
CA CYS A 130 7.66 -11.21 2.07
C CYS A 130 8.62 -10.08 2.49
N PRO A 131 9.73 -9.86 1.75
CA PRO A 131 10.68 -8.80 2.08
C PRO A 131 10.01 -7.42 2.07
N PRO A 132 10.28 -6.54 3.06
CA PRO A 132 9.64 -5.22 3.14
C PRO A 132 9.73 -4.38 1.87
N ARG A 133 10.86 -4.48 1.15
CA ARG A 133 11.11 -3.80 -0.13
C ARG A 133 10.13 -4.15 -1.25
N TYR A 134 9.41 -5.27 -1.16
CA TYR A 134 8.31 -5.62 -2.06
C TYR A 134 6.96 -5.50 -1.35
N ARG A 135 6.90 -5.88 -0.06
CA ARG A 135 5.67 -5.85 0.75
C ARG A 135 5.05 -4.45 0.81
N VAL A 136 5.85 -3.44 1.12
CA VAL A 136 5.39 -2.06 1.31
C VAL A 136 4.84 -1.47 0.01
N PRO A 137 5.59 -1.41 -1.11
CA PRO A 137 5.05 -0.84 -2.35
C PRO A 137 3.87 -1.65 -2.89
N PHE A 138 3.85 -2.97 -2.67
CA PHE A 138 2.70 -3.80 -3.02
C PHE A 138 1.45 -3.40 -2.23
N ASP A 139 1.52 -3.36 -0.89
CA ASP A 139 0.39 -2.97 -0.04
C ASP A 139 -0.10 -1.55 -0.36
N GLU A 140 0.80 -0.62 -0.61
CA GLU A 140 0.46 0.75 -1.02
C GLU A 140 -0.27 0.78 -2.36
N THR A 141 0.19 -0.01 -3.35
CA THR A 141 -0.47 -0.13 -4.65
C THR A 141 -1.88 -0.71 -4.49
N ILE A 142 -2.03 -1.78 -3.71
CA ILE A 142 -3.31 -2.42 -3.45
C ILE A 142 -4.26 -1.47 -2.70
N ALA A 143 -3.76 -0.70 -1.73
CA ALA A 143 -4.55 0.32 -1.03
C ALA A 143 -5.06 1.39 -2.01
N GLN A 144 -4.22 1.86 -2.93
CA GLN A 144 -4.62 2.81 -3.97
C GLN A 144 -5.71 2.24 -4.89
N MET A 145 -5.57 0.99 -5.33
CA MET A 145 -6.59 0.31 -6.13
C MET A 145 -7.93 0.21 -5.40
N ASN A 146 -7.91 -0.19 -4.13
CA ASN A 146 -9.11 -0.29 -3.30
C ASN A 146 -9.80 1.07 -3.13
N MET A 147 -9.03 2.12 -2.83
CA MET A 147 -9.57 3.48 -2.68
C MET A 147 -10.18 3.98 -3.99
N LEU A 148 -9.50 3.77 -5.12
CA LEU A 148 -9.99 4.18 -6.43
C LEU A 148 -11.29 3.45 -6.80
N ALA A 149 -11.35 2.13 -6.60
CA ALA A 149 -12.54 1.33 -6.88
C ALA A 149 -13.74 1.82 -6.04
N LEU A 150 -13.60 1.87 -4.72
CA LEU A 150 -14.66 2.29 -3.81
C LEU A 150 -15.15 3.72 -4.10
N ALA A 151 -14.23 4.67 -4.25
CA ALA A 151 -14.58 6.06 -4.54
C ALA A 151 -15.25 6.23 -5.91
N THR A 152 -14.87 5.41 -6.89
CA THR A 152 -15.53 5.44 -8.20
C THR A 152 -16.95 4.90 -8.12
N VAL A 153 -17.15 3.77 -7.44
CA VAL A 153 -18.48 3.17 -7.27
C VAL A 153 -19.42 4.13 -6.56
N GLU A 154 -18.98 4.80 -5.48
CA GLU A 154 -19.77 5.81 -4.77
C GLU A 154 -20.16 6.99 -5.69
N ARG A 155 -19.22 7.51 -6.49
CA ARG A 155 -19.51 8.59 -7.45
C ARG A 155 -20.46 8.17 -8.56
N MET A 156 -20.32 6.95 -9.07
CA MET A 156 -21.20 6.42 -10.11
C MET A 156 -22.61 6.22 -9.59
N GLU A 157 -22.77 5.73 -8.37
CA GLU A 157 -24.08 5.60 -7.72
C GLU A 157 -24.77 6.96 -7.60
N ALA A 158 -24.05 7.98 -7.12
CA ALA A 158 -24.59 9.33 -7.00
C ALA A 158 -24.99 9.92 -8.37
N ALA A 159 -24.15 9.75 -9.39
CA ALA A 159 -24.44 10.21 -10.75
C ALA A 159 -25.63 9.46 -11.38
N LEU A 160 -25.74 8.15 -11.15
CA LEU A 160 -26.85 7.33 -11.64
C LEU A 160 -28.17 7.77 -11.01
N ALA A 161 -28.19 8.03 -9.70
CA ALA A 161 -29.35 8.56 -8.99
C ALA A 161 -29.77 9.96 -9.46
N ALA A 162 -28.82 10.77 -9.94
CA ALA A 162 -29.08 12.08 -10.55
C ALA A 162 -29.50 12.00 -12.03
N GLY A 163 -29.48 10.81 -12.65
CA GLY A 163 -29.77 10.61 -14.08
C GLY A 163 -28.63 11.02 -15.01
N GLU A 164 -27.42 11.18 -14.49
CA GLU A 164 -26.22 11.63 -15.23
C GLU A 164 -25.48 10.47 -15.90
N THR A 165 -26.15 9.77 -16.82
CA THR A 165 -25.63 8.54 -17.45
C THR A 165 -24.30 8.74 -18.18
N GLU A 166 -24.07 9.90 -18.79
CA GLU A 166 -22.79 10.23 -19.43
C GLU A 166 -21.65 10.35 -18.41
N ALA A 167 -21.92 10.91 -17.23
CA ALA A 167 -20.94 11.02 -16.14
C ALA A 167 -20.58 9.63 -15.60
N VAL A 168 -21.56 8.75 -15.40
CA VAL A 168 -21.34 7.35 -15.00
C VAL A 168 -20.41 6.65 -15.99
N ALA A 169 -20.72 6.73 -17.30
CA ALA A 169 -19.91 6.09 -18.33
C ALA A 169 -18.47 6.64 -18.39
N MET A 170 -18.29 7.95 -18.18
CA MET A 170 -16.97 8.59 -18.13
C MET A 170 -16.16 8.14 -16.91
N GLN A 171 -16.79 8.11 -15.74
CA GLN A 171 -16.18 7.66 -14.49
C GLN A 171 -15.73 6.20 -14.59
N ALA A 172 -16.60 5.33 -15.11
CA ALA A 172 -16.32 3.90 -15.28
C ALA A 172 -15.10 3.65 -16.20
N ARG A 173 -15.07 4.29 -17.38
CA ARG A 173 -13.93 4.18 -18.32
C ARG A 173 -12.63 4.72 -17.75
N SER A 174 -12.68 5.84 -17.03
CA SER A 174 -11.50 6.43 -16.42
C SER A 174 -10.94 5.51 -15.33
N ALA A 175 -11.81 5.00 -14.47
CA ALA A 175 -11.44 4.11 -13.39
C ALA A 175 -10.91 2.77 -13.88
N SER A 176 -11.52 2.14 -14.90
CA SER A 176 -11.03 0.87 -15.44
C SER A 176 -9.60 1.01 -15.98
N GLN A 177 -9.32 2.08 -16.73
CA GLN A 177 -7.98 2.36 -17.24
C GLN A 177 -6.96 2.63 -16.12
N ALA A 178 -7.35 3.39 -15.09
CA ALA A 178 -6.47 3.68 -13.96
C ALA A 178 -6.20 2.42 -13.11
N LEU A 179 -7.21 1.60 -12.86
CA LEU A 179 -7.07 0.32 -12.17
C LEU A 179 -6.19 -0.66 -12.96
N GLN A 180 -6.30 -0.69 -14.30
CA GLN A 180 -5.44 -1.53 -15.13
C GLN A 180 -3.96 -1.13 -14.99
N ARG A 181 -3.65 0.18 -14.99
CA ARG A 181 -2.27 0.68 -14.75
C ARG A 181 -1.74 0.31 -13.37
N LEU A 182 -2.57 0.42 -12.34
CA LEU A 182 -2.19 0.00 -10.98
C LEU A 182 -2.02 -1.52 -10.89
N MET A 183 -2.84 -2.30 -11.61
CA MET A 183 -2.67 -3.74 -11.74
C MET A 183 -1.33 -4.10 -12.39
N ASP A 184 -0.96 -3.41 -13.46
CA ASP A 184 0.33 -3.64 -14.13
C ASP A 184 1.50 -3.33 -13.18
N MET A 185 1.39 -2.27 -12.37
CA MET A 185 2.37 -1.94 -11.34
C MET A 185 2.45 -3.00 -10.23
N ALA A 186 1.31 -3.45 -9.70
CA ALA A 186 1.26 -4.53 -8.71
C ALA A 186 1.87 -5.82 -9.29
N GLY A 187 1.54 -6.13 -10.55
CA GLY A 187 2.12 -7.25 -11.30
C GLY A 187 3.64 -7.12 -11.41
N ALA A 188 4.17 -5.95 -11.74
CA ALA A 188 5.61 -5.72 -11.81
C ALA A 188 6.28 -5.95 -10.44
N ILE A 189 5.68 -5.47 -9.34
CA ILE A 189 6.18 -5.68 -7.98
C ILE A 189 6.20 -7.18 -7.63
N ILE A 190 5.14 -7.93 -7.97
CA ILE A 190 5.08 -9.38 -7.77
C ILE A 190 6.25 -10.08 -8.48
N HIS A 191 6.65 -9.59 -9.65
CA HIS A 191 7.76 -10.13 -10.43
C HIS A 191 9.15 -9.61 -10.03
N GLY A 192 9.25 -8.76 -9.00
CA GLY A 192 10.53 -8.32 -8.43
C GLY A 192 10.96 -6.92 -8.86
N ALA A 193 10.11 -6.16 -9.55
CA ALA A 193 10.39 -4.74 -9.79
C ALA A 193 10.46 -4.00 -8.45
N GLN A 194 11.59 -3.34 -8.20
CA GLN A 194 11.74 -2.36 -7.13
C GLN A 194 11.16 -1.05 -7.69
N THR A 195 9.85 -0.86 -7.62
CA THR A 195 9.30 0.47 -7.90
C THR A 195 9.74 1.37 -6.74
N THR A 196 10.76 2.19 -6.97
CA THR A 196 10.89 3.42 -6.19
C THR A 196 9.64 4.22 -6.51
N LEU A 197 8.63 4.12 -5.64
CA LEU A 197 7.50 5.03 -5.63
C LEU A 197 8.09 6.40 -5.28
N ASP A 198 8.57 7.10 -6.30
CA ASP A 198 8.89 8.51 -6.17
C ASP A 198 7.55 9.19 -5.92
N GLN A 199 7.41 9.79 -4.73
CA GLN A 199 6.18 10.42 -4.23
C GLN A 199 5.57 11.41 -5.25
N SER A 200 6.38 11.90 -6.19
CA SER A 200 6.02 12.79 -7.29
C SER A 200 5.10 12.19 -8.36
N GLU A 201 5.08 10.86 -8.57
CA GLU A 201 4.18 10.22 -9.55
C GLU A 201 2.76 10.03 -9.00
N ILE A 202 2.61 9.86 -7.68
CA ILE A 202 1.30 9.71 -7.01
C ILE A 202 0.51 11.03 -7.10
N ASP A 203 1.18 12.17 -6.88
CA ASP A 203 0.57 13.49 -7.01
C ASP A 203 0.18 13.82 -8.46
N ALA A 204 0.93 13.30 -9.45
CA ALA A 204 0.62 13.50 -10.86
C ALA A 204 -0.60 12.68 -11.34
N ILE A 205 -0.90 11.55 -10.70
CA ILE A 205 -2.05 10.69 -11.04
C ILE A 205 -3.32 11.11 -10.30
N LEU A 206 -3.21 11.67 -9.09
CA LEU A 206 -4.36 12.13 -8.30
C LEU A 206 -4.71 13.62 -8.53
N GLY A 207 -3.88 14.36 -9.26
CA GLY A 207 -3.91 15.82 -9.33
C GLY A 207 -4.18 16.44 -10.71
N SER A 208 -4.97 15.81 -11.60
CA SER A 208 -5.41 16.43 -12.85
C SER A 208 -6.88 16.19 -13.17
#